data_AF-A0A1B8R9B4-F1
#
_entry.id   AF-A0A1B8R9B4-F1
#
_cell.length_a   1.000
_cell.length_b   1.000
_cell.length_c   1.000
_cell.angle_alpha   90.00
_cell.angle_beta   90.00
_cell.angle_gamma   90.00
#
_symmetry.space_group_name_H-M   'P 1'
#
loop_
_entity.id
_entity.type
_entity.pdbx_description
1 polymer ?
#
loop_
_entity_poly.entity_id
_entity_poly.type
_entity_poly.pdbx_seq_one_letter_code
_entity_poly.pdbx_strand_id
1 'polypeptide(L)'
;MRWRFRQISDWAVSWAGHPVVPVTLVAFAVIWTAVGLSFSFPRGWFLQTNMIGTLIIFFILLLVQHSQNRDMMALHAKLDELIRSSKAGNHWIAVEKKNAEAIEGMRRQHHDQISKTAN
;
A
#
# COMPACT_ATOMS: atom_id res chain seq x y z
N MET A 1 17.37 28.34 2.32
CA MET A 1 17.30 26.92 1.91
C MET A 1 15.86 26.35 1.81
N ARG A 2 14.82 27.15 1.49
CA ARG A 2 13.41 26.67 1.40
C ARG A 2 12.75 26.89 0.03
N TRP A 3 13.46 27.57 -0.89
CA TRP A 3 12.96 27.96 -2.22
C TRP A 3 13.38 26.99 -3.34
N ARG A 4 14.54 26.33 -3.23
CA ARG A 4 15.02 25.33 -4.20
C ARG A 4 14.18 24.04 -4.20
N PHE A 5 13.47 23.74 -3.11
CA PHE A 5 12.66 22.52 -2.99
C PHE A 5 11.37 22.62 -3.83
N ARG A 6 10.73 23.79 -3.89
CA ARG A 6 9.46 23.97 -4.60
C ARG A 6 9.58 23.88 -6.13
N GLN A 7 10.66 24.41 -6.72
CA GLN A 7 10.87 24.32 -8.17
C GLN A 7 11.14 22.90 -8.67
N ILE A 8 11.81 22.05 -7.86
CA ILE A 8 12.02 20.64 -8.21
C ILE A 8 10.70 19.87 -8.11
N SER A 9 9.86 20.22 -7.11
CA SER A 9 8.53 19.63 -6.93
C SER A 9 7.58 19.95 -8.08
N ASP A 10 7.55 21.21 -8.55
CA ASP A 10 6.66 21.61 -9.66
C ASP A 10 7.09 20.99 -11.00
N TRP A 11 8.39 20.78 -11.22
CA TRP A 11 8.90 20.08 -12.41
C TRP A 11 8.58 18.59 -12.38
N ALA A 12 8.74 17.93 -11.23
CA ALA A 12 8.38 16.53 -11.04
C ALA A 12 6.87 16.27 -11.20
N VAL A 13 6.03 17.20 -10.73
CA VAL A 13 4.56 17.12 -10.83
C VAL A 13 4.08 17.34 -12.28
N SER A 14 4.74 18.21 -13.05
CA SER A 14 4.43 18.39 -14.48
C SER A 14 4.77 17.15 -15.34
N TRP A 15 5.75 16.36 -14.92
CA TRP A 15 6.12 15.11 -15.60
C TRP A 15 5.18 13.94 -15.25
N ALA A 16 4.67 13.89 -14.02
CA ALA A 16 3.83 12.79 -13.53
C ALA A 16 2.46 12.69 -14.23
N GLY A 17 1.98 13.78 -14.86
CA GLY A 17 0.72 13.81 -15.59
C GLY A 17 0.83 13.57 -17.10
N HIS A 18 2.04 13.54 -17.66
CA HIS A 18 2.23 13.41 -19.10
C HIS A 18 2.38 11.92 -19.47
N PRO A 19 1.82 11.43 -20.60
CA PRO A 19 2.07 10.08 -21.17
C PRO A 19 3.55 9.75 -21.44
N VAL A 20 4.47 10.64 -21.04
CA VAL A 20 5.92 10.50 -21.15
C VAL A 20 6.47 9.54 -20.09
N VAL A 21 5.86 9.40 -18.91
CA VAL A 21 6.36 8.47 -17.86
C VAL A 21 6.44 7.01 -18.35
N PRO A 22 5.40 6.42 -18.95
CA PRO A 22 5.51 5.07 -19.49
C PRO A 22 6.48 5.01 -20.69
N VAL A 23 6.52 6.05 -21.51
CA VAL A 23 7.43 6.10 -22.68
C VAL A 23 8.89 6.16 -22.24
N THR A 24 9.24 6.93 -21.22
CA THR A 24 10.60 7.00 -20.68
C THR A 24 10.99 5.71 -19.97
N LEU A 25 10.06 5.05 -19.28
CA LEU A 25 10.29 3.74 -18.69
C LEU A 25 10.60 2.68 -19.76
N VAL A 26 9.83 2.66 -20.85
CA VAL A 26 10.05 1.76 -21.99
C VAL A 26 11.38 2.08 -22.68
N ALA A 27 11.68 3.36 -22.93
CA ALA A 27 12.95 3.77 -23.51
C ALA A 27 14.15 3.37 -22.63
N PHE A 28 14.03 3.54 -21.31
CA PHE A 28 15.05 3.11 -20.36
C PHE A 28 15.25 1.60 -20.37
N ALA A 29 14.15 0.82 -20.43
CA ALA A 29 14.22 -0.64 -20.55
C ALA A 29 14.91 -1.08 -21.85
N VAL A 30 14.62 -0.42 -22.99
CA VAL A 30 15.26 -0.69 -24.28
C VAL A 30 16.75 -0.35 -24.27
N ILE A 31 17.13 0.78 -23.67
CA ILE A 31 18.55 1.16 -23.53
C ILE A 31 19.28 0.13 -22.65
N TRP A 32 18.68 -0.27 -21.53
CA TRP A 32 19.26 -1.26 -20.63
C TRP A 32 19.50 -2.62 -21.32
N THR A 33 18.54 -3.09 -22.11
CA THR A 33 18.69 -4.35 -22.85
C THR A 33 19.73 -4.24 -23.98
N ALA A 34 19.81 -3.09 -24.67
CA ALA A 34 20.82 -2.81 -25.68
C ALA A 34 22.25 -2.78 -25.10
N VAL A 35 22.41 -2.24 -23.89
CA VAL A 35 23.68 -2.31 -23.14
C VAL A 35 24.02 -3.77 -22.84
N GLY A 36 23.07 -4.56 -22.33
CA GLY A 36 23.29 -5.99 -22.08
C GLY A 36 23.71 -6.79 -23.32
N LEU A 37 23.11 -6.46 -24.47
CA LEU A 37 23.44 -7.07 -25.77
C LEU A 37 24.85 -6.72 -26.24
N SER A 38 25.29 -5.47 -26.03
CA SER A 38 26.63 -4.99 -26.44
C SER A 38 27.77 -5.70 -25.70
N PHE A 39 27.51 -6.21 -24.49
CA PHE A 39 28.47 -6.96 -23.68
C PHE A 39 28.33 -8.49 -23.84
N SER A 40 27.58 -8.98 -24.83
CA SER A 40 27.31 -10.41 -25.06
C SER A 40 26.65 -11.12 -23.87
N PHE A 41 25.78 -10.40 -23.13
CA PHE A 41 25.10 -10.88 -21.93
C PHE A 41 26.00 -11.73 -21.01
N PRO A 42 27.00 -11.10 -20.35
CA PRO A 42 27.84 -11.82 -19.41
C PRO A 42 26.96 -12.44 -18.32
N ARG A 43 27.30 -13.64 -17.87
CA ARG A 43 26.53 -14.36 -16.82
C ARG A 43 26.28 -13.50 -15.57
N GLY A 44 27.21 -12.58 -15.25
CA GLY A 44 27.07 -11.62 -14.16
C GLY A 44 26.07 -10.48 -14.41
N TRP A 45 25.85 -10.05 -15.65
CA TRP A 45 24.94 -8.95 -15.99
C TRP A 45 23.48 -9.28 -15.60
N PHE A 46 23.02 -10.49 -15.92
CA PHE A 46 21.67 -10.93 -15.57
C PHE A 46 21.48 -11.11 -14.07
N LEU A 47 22.48 -11.69 -13.38
CA LEU A 47 22.46 -11.91 -11.92
C LEU A 47 22.40 -10.58 -11.16
N GLN A 48 23.24 -9.61 -11.53
CA GLN A 48 23.26 -8.29 -10.90
C GLN A 48 21.94 -7.53 -11.13
N THR A 49 21.40 -7.57 -12.35
CA THR A 49 20.12 -6.90 -12.67
C THR A 49 18.97 -7.44 -11.83
N ASN A 50 18.83 -8.78 -11.74
CA ASN A 50 17.76 -9.39 -10.96
C ASN A 50 17.90 -9.13 -9.46
N MET A 51 19.14 -9.15 -8.94
CA MET A 51 19.40 -8.86 -7.53
C MET A 51 19.00 -7.41 -7.20
N ILE A 52 19.37 -6.45 -8.04
CA ILE A 52 19.02 -5.03 -7.86
C ILE A 52 17.50 -4.83 -7.99
N GLY A 53 16.87 -5.44 -9.00
CA GLY A 53 15.41 -5.36 -9.18
C GLY A 53 14.64 -5.89 -7.97
N THR A 54 15.08 -7.02 -7.41
CA THR A 54 14.50 -7.61 -6.20
C THR A 54 14.63 -6.66 -5.00
N LEU A 55 15.78 -6.01 -4.83
CA LEU A 55 15.99 -5.03 -3.76
C LEU A 55 15.08 -3.81 -3.91
N ILE A 56 14.93 -3.28 -5.13
CA ILE A 56 14.04 -2.15 -5.42
C ILE A 56 12.58 -2.52 -5.12
N ILE A 57 12.13 -3.69 -5.57
CA ILE A 57 10.76 -4.17 -5.29
C ILE A 57 10.55 -4.35 -3.79
N PHE A 58 11.52 -4.96 -3.09
CA PHE A 58 11.45 -5.11 -1.64
C PHE A 58 11.33 -3.74 -0.94
N PHE A 59 12.10 -2.75 -1.38
CA PHE A 59 12.00 -1.40 -0.85
C PHE A 59 10.65 -0.73 -1.13
N ILE A 60 10.12 -0.89 -2.35
CA ILE A 60 8.77 -0.43 -2.70
C ILE A 60 7.73 -1.09 -1.78
N LEU A 61 7.83 -2.42 -1.57
CA LEU A 61 6.93 -3.14 -0.68
C LEU A 61 6.99 -2.59 0.75
N LEU A 62 8.18 -2.33 1.30
CA LEU A 62 8.32 -1.72 2.62
C LEU A 62 7.69 -0.33 2.70
N LEU A 63 7.89 0.51 1.70
CA LEU A 63 7.29 1.86 1.64
C LEU A 63 5.77 1.78 1.55
N VAL A 64 5.25 0.89 0.71
CA VAL A 64 3.81 0.65 0.57
C VAL A 64 3.23 0.14 1.88
N GLN A 65 3.86 -0.84 2.52
CA GLN A 65 3.45 -1.36 3.83
C GLN A 65 3.46 -0.27 4.90
N HIS A 66 4.47 0.60 4.92
CA HIS A 66 4.52 1.71 5.88
C HIS A 66 3.36 2.71 5.69
N SER A 67 3.08 3.11 4.44
CA SER A 67 1.95 4.00 4.15
C SER A 67 0.61 3.33 4.48
N GLN A 68 0.42 2.09 4.02
CA GLN A 68 -0.82 1.34 4.23
C GLN A 68 -1.08 1.09 5.71
N ASN A 69 -0.05 0.83 6.52
CA ASN A 69 -0.22 0.61 7.96
C ASN A 69 -0.78 1.85 8.68
N ARG A 70 -0.32 3.05 8.30
CA ARG A 70 -0.86 4.31 8.83
C ARG A 70 -2.29 4.57 8.37
N ASP A 71 -2.56 4.32 7.09
CA ASP A 71 -3.88 4.54 6.51
C ASP A 71 -4.93 3.57 7.09
N MET A 72 -4.54 2.32 7.34
CA MET A 72 -5.36 1.31 8.01
C MET A 72 -5.74 1.73 9.43
N MET A 73 -4.77 2.21 10.22
CA MET A 73 -5.02 2.72 11.57
C MET A 73 -5.99 3.91 11.60
N ALA A 74 -5.87 4.84 10.63
CA ALA A 74 -6.78 5.96 10.51
C ALA A 74 -8.20 5.51 10.10
N LEU A 75 -8.31 4.47 9.27
CA LEU A 75 -9.59 3.89 8.87
C LEU A 75 -10.29 3.23 10.06
N HIS A 76 -9.57 2.43 10.88
CA HIS A 76 -10.13 1.86 12.11
C HIS A 76 -10.64 2.94 13.07
N ALA A 77 -9.87 3.99 13.32
CA ALA A 77 -10.30 5.07 14.21
C ALA A 77 -11.55 5.82 13.71
N LYS A 78 -11.68 6.02 12.39
CA LYS A 78 -12.89 6.62 11.80
C LYS A 78 -14.10 5.69 11.92
N LEU A 79 -13.91 4.39 11.73
CA LEU A 79 -14.97 3.40 11.88
C LEU A 79 -15.42 3.30 13.34
N ASP A 80 -14.49 3.33 14.29
CA ASP A 80 -14.79 3.36 15.73
C ASP A 80 -15.66 4.58 16.09
N GLU A 81 -15.33 5.76 15.59
CA GLU A 81 -16.11 6.98 15.84
C GLU A 81 -17.49 6.94 15.16
N LEU A 82 -17.59 6.32 13.97
CA LEU A 82 -18.87 6.12 13.30
C LEU A 82 -19.77 5.12 14.05
N ILE A 83 -19.19 4.03 14.58
CA ILE A 83 -19.92 3.08 15.43
C ILE A 83 -20.36 3.76 16.72
N ARG A 84 -19.48 4.55 17.34
CA ARG A 84 -19.76 5.30 18.57
C ARG A 84 -20.88 6.32 18.41
N SER A 85 -20.94 7.01 17.27
CA SER A 85 -21.99 7.99 16.97
C SER A 85 -23.27 7.35 16.44
N SER A 86 -23.22 6.08 16.04
CA SER A 86 -24.38 5.28 15.65
C SER A 86 -25.04 4.59 16.85
N LYS A 87 -26.30 4.16 16.71
CA LYS A 87 -26.98 3.27 17.67
C LYS A 87 -26.44 1.82 17.62
N ALA A 88 -25.44 1.54 16.78
CA ALA A 88 -24.73 0.27 16.78
C ALA A 88 -24.02 0.10 18.13
N GLY A 89 -24.22 -1.03 18.80
CA GLY A 89 -23.70 -1.25 20.15
C GLY A 89 -22.20 -0.98 20.23
N ASN A 90 -21.82 -0.09 21.16
CA ASN A 90 -20.44 0.34 21.48
C ASN A 90 -19.45 -0.83 21.75
N HIS A 91 -19.96 -2.05 21.86
CA HIS A 91 -19.24 -3.30 22.04
C HIS A 91 -18.36 -3.71 20.84
N TRP A 92 -18.66 -3.21 19.63
CA TRP A 92 -17.88 -3.45 18.41
C TRP A 92 -16.71 -2.47 18.20
N ILE A 93 -16.56 -1.46 19.06
CA ILE A 93 -15.44 -0.53 19.00
C ILE A 93 -14.14 -1.24 19.40
N ALA A 94 -13.05 -0.96 18.68
CA ALA A 94 -11.74 -1.56 18.89
C ALA A 94 -11.72 -3.09 18.80
N VAL A 95 -12.64 -3.67 18.00
CA VAL A 95 -12.74 -5.12 17.83
C VAL A 95 -11.46 -5.72 17.26
N GLU A 96 -10.72 -4.95 16.46
CA GLU A 96 -9.46 -5.35 15.83
C GLU A 96 -8.34 -5.60 16.84
N LYS A 97 -8.48 -5.12 18.07
CA LYS A 97 -7.52 -5.35 19.17
C LYS A 97 -7.86 -6.57 20.02
N LYS A 98 -9.00 -7.22 19.79
CA LYS A 98 -9.42 -8.42 20.53
C LYS A 98 -8.95 -9.70 19.84
N ASN A 99 -8.74 -10.75 20.64
CA ASN A 99 -8.39 -12.07 20.13
C ASN A 99 -9.51 -12.65 19.25
N ALA A 100 -9.13 -13.44 18.25
CA ALA A 100 -10.06 -14.01 17.27
C ALA A 100 -11.24 -14.78 17.90
N GLU A 101 -11.00 -15.56 18.96
CA GLU A 101 -12.05 -16.28 19.70
C GLU A 101 -13.09 -15.34 20.33
N ALA A 102 -12.65 -14.19 20.84
CA ALA A 102 -13.54 -13.19 21.40
C ALA A 102 -14.41 -12.54 20.31
N ILE A 103 -13.85 -12.30 19.12
CA ILE A 103 -14.58 -11.78 17.96
C ILE A 103 -15.67 -12.78 17.51
N GLU A 104 -15.33 -14.08 17.45
CA GLU A 104 -16.31 -15.12 17.13
C GLU A 104 -17.43 -15.22 18.15
N GLY A 105 -17.12 -15.12 19.45
CA GLY A 105 -18.11 -15.09 20.52
C GLY A 105 -19.11 -13.95 20.37
N MET A 106 -18.62 -12.73 20.10
CA MET A 106 -19.47 -11.55 19.85
C MET A 106 -20.35 -11.74 18.60
N ARG A 107 -19.80 -12.33 17.53
CA ARG A 107 -20.55 -12.61 16.30
C ARG A 107 -21.68 -13.61 16.53
N ARG A 108 -21.45 -14.66 17.32
CA ARG A 108 -22.48 -15.66 17.67
C ARG A 108 -23.61 -15.05 18.49
N GLN A 109 -23.29 -14.26 19.51
CA GLN A 109 -24.29 -13.58 20.35
C GLN A 109 -25.18 -12.62 19.54
N HIS A 110 -24.60 -11.90 18.57
CA HIS A 110 -25.36 -11.00 17.71
C HIS A 110 -26.28 -11.76 16.74
N HIS A 111 -25.81 -12.90 16.20
CA HIS A 111 -26.63 -13.77 15.35
C HIS A 111 -27.83 -14.35 16.12
N ASP A 112 -27.63 -14.75 17.37
CA ASP A 112 -28.67 -15.29 18.24
C ASP A 112 -29.69 -14.24 18.68
N GLN A 113 -29.30 -12.96 18.79
CA GLN A 113 -30.24 -11.87 19.06
C GLN A 113 -31.11 -11.53 17.84
N ILE A 114 -30.53 -11.58 16.64
CA ILE A 114 -31.28 -11.36 15.39
C ILE A 114 -32.28 -12.51 15.17
N SER A 115 -31.90 -13.76 15.44
CA SER A 115 -32.81 -14.90 15.32
C SER A 115 -33.97 -14.85 16.32
N LYS A 116 -33.74 -14.34 17.53
CA LYS A 116 -34.78 -14.17 18.56
C LYS A 116 -35.71 -12.97 18.34
N THR A 117 -35.28 -11.96 17.59
CA THR A 117 -36.11 -10.78 17.27
C THR A 117 -36.88 -10.95 15.95
N ALA A 118 -36.46 -11.89 15.10
CA ALA A 118 -37.13 -12.24 13.85
C ALA A 118 -38.23 -13.31 13.99
N ASN A 119 -38.47 -13.81 15.21
CA ASN A 119 -39.50 -14.81 15.55
C ASN A 119 -40.43 -14.24 16.62
#